data_AF-A0A356S6T9-F1
#
_entry.id   AF-A0A356S6T9-F1
#
_cell.length_a   1.000
_cell.length_b   1.000
_cell.length_c   1.000
_cell.angle_alpha   90.00
_cell.angle_beta   90.00
_cell.angle_gamma   90.00
#
_symmetry.space_group_name_H-M   'P 1'
#
loop_
_entity.id
_entity.type
_entity.pdbx_description
1 polymer ?
#
loop_
_entity_poly.entity_id
_entity_poly.type
_entity_poly.pdbx_seq_one_letter_code
_entity_poly.pdbx_strand_id
1 'polypeptide(L)' 'MRTLTFYTTAGCHLCEYAAEMLAHLNQQADVTVEEIDIASDETLV' A
#
# COMPACT_ATOMS: atom_id res chain seq x y z
N MET A 1 -9.03 -13.12 8.01
CA MET A 1 -8.77 -11.71 7.70
C MET A 1 -7.40 -11.32 8.22
N ARG A 2 -6.50 -10.89 7.32
CA ARG A 2 -5.17 -10.35 7.66
C ARG A 2 -5.09 -8.90 7.18
N THR A 3 -4.56 -8.01 8.00
CA THR A 3 -4.36 -6.61 7.63
C THR A 3 -2.94 -6.40 7.14
N LEU A 4 -2.79 -5.70 6.01
CA LEU A 4 -1.54 -5.32 5.39
C LEU A 4 -1.47 -3.80 5.36
N THR A 5 -0.47 -3.23 6.01
CA THR A 5 -0.16 -1.80 5.90
C THR A 5 0.71 -1.58 4.68
N PHE A 6 0.22 -0.76 3.76
CA PHE A 6 0.93 -0.37 2.55
C PHE A 6 1.40 1.08 2.67
N TYR A 7 2.69 1.25 2.96
CA TYR A 7 3.32 2.56 2.96
C TYR A 7 3.56 3.02 1.53
N THR A 8 3.05 4.19 1.19
CA THR A 8 3.11 4.77 -0.15
C THR A 8 3.56 6.23 -0.07
N THR A 9 3.90 6.82 -1.20
CA THR A 9 4.18 8.25 -1.32
C THR A 9 3.73 8.74 -2.69
N ALA A 10 3.25 9.97 -2.77
CA ALA A 10 2.82 10.57 -4.03
C ALA A 10 3.96 10.64 -5.06
N GLY A 11 3.63 10.43 -6.34
CA GLY A 11 4.59 10.49 -7.45
C GLY A 11 5.51 9.27 -7.59
N CYS A 12 5.27 8.21 -6.82
CA CYS A 12 6.01 6.96 -6.88
C CYS A 12 5.32 5.94 -7.81
N HIS A 13 5.85 5.82 -9.04
CA HIS A 13 5.35 4.84 -10.02
C HIS A 13 5.36 3.39 -9.51
N LEU A 14 6.34 3.03 -8.67
CA LEU A 14 6.40 1.69 -8.07
C LEU A 14 5.29 1.46 -7.05
N CYS A 15 4.89 2.52 -6.35
CA CYS A 15 3.83 2.46 -5.35
C CYS A 15 2.46 2.33 -6.02
N GLU A 16 2.27 3.00 -7.15
CA GLU A 16 1.10 2.81 -8.02
C GLU A 16 1.00 1.37 -8.52
N TYR A 17 2.10 0.80 -9.02
CA TYR A 17 2.14 -0.60 -9.46
C TYR A 17 1.88 -1.59 -8.31
N ALA A 18 2.44 -1.34 -7.14
CA ALA A 18 2.19 -2.15 -5.95
C ALA A 18 0.72 -2.10 -5.51
N ALA A 19 0.06 -0.94 -5.59
CA ALA A 19 -1.36 -0.81 -5.29
C ALA A 19 -2.23 -1.66 -6.24
N GLU A 20 -1.91 -1.69 -7.54
CA GLU A 20 -2.58 -2.57 -8.51
C GLU A 20 -2.43 -4.06 -8.14
N MET A 21 -1.22 -4.48 -7.77
CA MET A 21 -0.97 -5.85 -7.32
C MET A 21 -1.74 -6.21 -6.04
N LEU A 22 -1.80 -5.29 -5.08
CA LEU A 22 -2.51 -5.48 -3.82
C LEU A 22 -4.03 -5.54 -4.02
N ALA A 23 -4.57 -4.78 -4.98
CA ALA A 23 -5.97 -4.87 -5.37
C ALA A 23 -6.31 -6.27 -5.92
N HIS A 24 -5.43 -6.86 -6.73
CA HIS A 24 -5.59 -8.25 -7.19
C HIS A 24 -5.50 -9.26 -6.04
N LEU A 25 -4.59 -9.05 -5.08
CA LEU A 25 -4.45 -9.94 -3.93
C LEU A 25 -5.73 -9.97 -3.06
N ASN A 26 -6.36 -8.82 -2.84
CA ASN A 26 -7.61 -8.73 -2.06
C ASN A 26 -8.77 -9.50 -2.73
N GLN A 27 -8.77 -9.64 -4.05
CA GLN A 27 -9.76 -10.46 -4.76
C GLN A 27 -9.53 -11.98 -4.58
N GLN A 28 -8.31 -12.39 -4.23
CA GLN A 28 -7.91 -13.79 -4.16
C GLN A 28 -7.74 -14.31 -2.72
N ALA A 29 -7.55 -13.40 -1.77
CA ALA A 29 -7.31 -13.72 -0.37
C ALA A 29 -8.06 -12.74 0.54
N ASP A 30 -8.47 -13.20 1.72
CA ASP A 30 -9.12 -12.40 2.76
C ASP A 30 -8.11 -11.47 3.47
N VAL A 31 -7.67 -10.45 2.72
CA VAL A 31 -6.65 -9.47 3.09
C VAL A 31 -7.23 -8.05 2.99
N THR A 32 -7.13 -7.29 4.06
CA THR A 32 -7.47 -5.86 4.07
C THR A 32 -6.18 -5.05 3.92
N VAL A 33 -6.17 -4.10 2.99
CA VAL A 33 -5.02 -3.22 2.74
C VAL A 33 -5.34 -1.83 3.27
N GLU A 34 -4.45 -1.31 4.12
CA GLU A 34 -4.52 0.05 4.65
C GLU A 34 -3.36 0.87 4.10
N GLU A 35 -3.67 1.93 3.35
CA GLU A 35 -2.66 2.78 2.74
C GLU A 35 -2.27 3.93 3.67
N ILE A 36 -0.95 4.15 3.82
CA ILE A 36 -0.39 5.23 4.64
C ILE A 36 0.60 6.01 3.78
N ASP A 37 0.32 7.30 3.54
CA ASP A 37 1.26 8.21 2.88
C ASP A 37 2.37 8.62 3.84
N ILE A 38 3.62 8.27 3.50
CA ILE A 38 4.81 8.57 4.32
C ILE A 38 5.46 9.90 3.97
N ALA A 39 4.98 10.63 2.95
CA ALA A 39 5.61 11.87 2.49
C ALA A 39 5.72 12.97 3.57
N SER A 40 4.90 12.89 4.62
CA SER A 40 4.87 13.86 5.72
C SER A 40 5.55 13.38 7.00
N ASP A 41 6.08 12.15 7.03
CA ASP A 41 6.68 11.56 8.23
C ASP A 41 8.20 11.40 8.07
N GLU A 42 8.94 12.30 8.70
CA GLU A 42 10.41 12.37 8.66
C GLU A 42 11.09 11.12 9.25
N THR A 43 10.35 10.24 9.95
CA THR A 43 10.87 9.00 10.53
C THR A 43 10.73 7.78 9.61
N LEU A 44 9.99 7.93 8.50
CA LEU A 44 9.67 6.87 7.53
C LEU A 44 10.30 7.09 6.14
N VAL A 45 10.97 8.23 5.92
CA VAL A 45 11.69 8.57 4.67
C VAL A 45 13.15 8.14 4.73
#